data_AF-M9U9A6-F1
#
_entry.id   AF-M9U9A6-F1
#
_cell.length_a   1.000
_cell.length_b   1.000
_cell.length_c   1.000
_cell.angle_alpha   90.00
_cell.angle_beta   90.00
_cell.angle_gamma   90.00
#
_symmetry.space_group_name_H-M   'P 1'
#
loop_
_entity.id
_entity.type
_entity.pdbx_description
1 polymer ?
#
loop_
_entity_poly.entity_id
_entity_poly.type
_entity_poly.pdbx_seq_one_letter_code
_entity_poly.pdbx_strand_id
1 'polypeptide(L)'
;MGSGSGILGIWSLIMGGKVIFVDINPYATTSTLCSLKVNNLYNSPNYLGVLNCDLLSCLRKYDFDVAIFNPPYLPVEEYNEWIGYSWSGGKDGSKVLVDFLKTVKANRIYTLYSSLSDEDRILYAINKGRFKISQKYEKVIGYERLIGLELVKEDDKGSFSRA
;
A
#
# COMPACT_ATOMS: atom_id res chain seq x y z
N MET A 1 0.81 -0.74 -4.33
CA MET A 1 -0.58 -0.25 -4.22
C MET A 1 -0.54 1.26 -4.24
N GLY A 2 -1.51 1.93 -4.88
CA GLY A 2 -1.51 3.38 -5.09
C GLY A 2 -0.21 3.84 -5.74
N SER A 3 0.06 3.36 -6.97
CA SER A 3 1.38 3.54 -7.59
C SER A 3 1.77 5.00 -7.82
N GLY A 4 0.83 5.92 -8.00
CA GLY A 4 1.11 7.34 -8.22
C GLY A 4 2.05 7.54 -9.40
N SER A 5 3.23 8.10 -9.15
CA SER A 5 4.30 8.24 -10.17
C SER A 5 4.99 6.93 -10.56
N GLY A 6 4.79 5.86 -9.78
CA GLY A 6 5.42 4.55 -9.96
C GLY A 6 6.74 4.36 -9.21
N ILE A 7 7.25 5.38 -8.51
CA ILE A 7 8.64 5.40 -8.01
C ILE A 7 9.00 4.22 -7.10
N LEU A 8 8.11 3.84 -6.17
CA LEU A 8 8.38 2.73 -5.23
C LEU A 8 8.42 1.37 -5.93
N GLY A 9 7.55 1.14 -6.90
CA GLY A 9 7.55 -0.10 -7.67
C GLY A 9 8.69 -0.14 -8.69
N ILE A 10 9.09 1.01 -9.26
CA ILE A 10 10.29 1.13 -10.11
C ILE A 10 11.54 0.78 -9.31
N TRP A 11 11.67 1.31 -8.09
CA TRP A 11 12.79 0.96 -7.22
C TRP A 11 12.81 -0.55 -6.93
N SER A 12 11.63 -1.14 -6.67
CA SER A 12 11.48 -2.57 -6.47
C SER A 12 11.89 -3.41 -7.69
N LEU A 13 11.58 -2.95 -8.92
CA LEU A 13 12.04 -3.57 -10.16
C LEU A 13 13.56 -3.51 -10.31
N ILE A 14 14.16 -2.36 -10.00
CA ILE A 14 15.62 -2.16 -10.04
C ILE A 14 16.32 -3.11 -9.06
N MET A 15 15.71 -3.37 -7.89
CA MET A 15 16.19 -4.36 -6.93
C MET A 15 15.96 -5.82 -7.35
N GLY A 16 15.39 -6.06 -8.54
CA GLY A 16 15.15 -7.41 -9.08
C GLY A 16 13.81 -8.03 -8.69
N GLY A 17 12.93 -7.30 -8.02
CA GLY A 17 11.58 -7.77 -7.68
C GLY A 17 10.70 -7.90 -8.93
N LYS A 18 9.77 -8.86 -8.93
CA LYS A 18 8.69 -8.95 -9.93
C LYS A 18 7.51 -8.11 -9.48
N VAL A 19 7.17 -7.08 -10.24
CA VAL A 19 6.32 -5.98 -9.76
C VAL A 19 5.09 -5.81 -10.62
N ILE A 20 3.94 -5.75 -9.95
CA ILE A 20 2.68 -5.26 -10.50
C ILE A 20 2.32 -3.93 -9.82
N PHE A 21 1.86 -2.97 -10.61
CA PHE A 21 1.46 -1.65 -10.13
C PHE A 21 -0.06 -1.57 -10.18
N VAL A 22 -0.67 -0.95 -9.16
CA VAL A 22 -2.11 -0.75 -9.10
C VAL A 22 -2.39 0.65 -8.56
N ASP A 23 -3.28 1.38 -9.22
CA ASP A 23 -3.76 2.68 -8.78
C ASP A 23 -5.22 2.88 -9.20
N ILE A 24 -6.00 3.59 -8.39
CA ILE A 24 -7.39 3.94 -8.71
C ILE A 24 -7.46 5.10 -9.71
N ASN A 25 -6.46 5.98 -9.72
CA ASN A 25 -6.40 7.13 -10.60
C ASN A 25 -5.84 6.73 -11.99
N PRO A 26 -6.61 6.87 -13.08
CA PRO A 26 -6.16 6.50 -14.43
C PRO A 26 -4.94 7.34 -14.88
N TYR A 27 -4.83 8.60 -14.44
CA TYR A 27 -3.65 9.43 -14.72
C TYR A 27 -2.41 8.96 -13.97
N ALA A 28 -2.57 8.43 -12.74
CA ALA A 28 -1.47 7.82 -12.01
C ALA A 28 -0.97 6.54 -12.71
N THR A 29 -1.88 5.71 -13.23
CA THR A 29 -1.46 4.55 -14.02
C THR A 29 -0.72 4.95 -15.30
N THR A 30 -1.17 6.00 -15.99
CA THR A 30 -0.47 6.58 -17.14
C THR A 30 0.90 7.13 -16.75
N SER A 31 0.99 7.85 -15.63
CA SER A 31 2.23 8.38 -15.07
C SER A 31 3.23 7.26 -14.75
N THR A 32 2.76 6.19 -14.10
CA THR A 32 3.55 4.98 -13.83
C THR A 32 4.09 4.35 -15.12
N LEU A 33 3.27 4.24 -16.18
CA LEU A 33 3.70 3.74 -17.48
C LEU A 33 4.77 4.63 -18.12
N CYS A 34 4.62 5.95 -18.06
CA CYS A 34 5.63 6.90 -18.53
C CYS A 34 6.94 6.74 -17.75
N SER A 35 6.86 6.66 -16.42
CA SER A 35 8.02 6.44 -15.55
C SER A 35 8.75 5.13 -15.89
N LEU A 36 8.03 4.04 -16.16
CA LEU A 36 8.62 2.78 -16.60
C LEU A 36 9.37 2.92 -17.93
N LYS A 37 8.82 3.67 -18.89
CA LYS A 37 9.44 3.89 -20.21
C LYS A 37 10.71 4.74 -20.12
N VAL A 38 10.65 5.88 -19.42
CA VAL A 38 11.82 6.78 -19.30
C VAL A 38 12.98 6.16 -18.51
N ASN A 39 12.68 5.17 -17.66
CA ASN A 39 13.69 4.40 -16.92
C ASN A 39 14.11 3.10 -17.64
N ASN A 40 13.67 2.85 -18.88
CA ASN A 40 13.95 1.62 -19.64
C ASN A 40 13.52 0.31 -18.96
N LEU A 41 12.49 0.37 -18.10
CA LEU A 41 11.98 -0.79 -17.34
C LEU A 41 10.69 -1.37 -17.93
N TYR A 42 10.07 -0.70 -18.90
CA TYR A 42 8.82 -1.16 -19.52
C TYR A 42 8.92 -2.56 -20.16
N ASN A 43 10.10 -2.92 -20.68
CA ASN A 43 10.36 -4.24 -21.27
C ASN A 43 11.08 -5.18 -20.29
N SER A 44 11.16 -4.84 -19.00
CA SER A 44 11.77 -5.71 -18.00
C SER A 44 10.99 -7.03 -17.89
N PRO A 45 11.64 -8.20 -17.85
CA PRO A 45 10.95 -9.48 -17.64
C PRO A 45 10.29 -9.58 -16.25
N ASN A 46 10.67 -8.69 -15.32
CA ASN A 46 10.10 -8.61 -13.99
C ASN A 46 8.91 -7.64 -13.89
N TYR A 47 8.61 -6.87 -14.94
CA TYR A 47 7.43 -6.01 -14.99
C TYR A 47 6.18 -6.85 -15.35
N LEU A 48 5.20 -6.87 -14.45
CA LEU A 48 3.99 -7.70 -14.58
C LEU A 48 2.75 -6.93 -15.06
N GLY A 49 2.81 -5.60 -15.11
CA GLY A 49 1.69 -4.77 -15.55
C GLY A 49 1.40 -3.56 -14.67
N VAL A 50 0.65 -2.61 -15.22
CA VAL A 50 0.02 -1.51 -14.48
C VAL A 50 -1.49 -1.67 -14.62
N LEU A 51 -2.20 -1.76 -13.49
CA LEU A 51 -3.64 -1.94 -13.45
C LEU A 51 -4.32 -0.69 -12.88
N ASN A 52 -5.44 -0.30 -13.49
CA ASN A 52 -6.30 0.75 -12.97
C ASN A 52 -7.53 0.13 -12.31
N CYS A 53 -7.57 0.09 -10.97
CA CYS A 53 -8.70 -0.46 -10.22
C CYS A 53 -8.69 0.02 -8.77
N ASP A 54 -9.82 -0.15 -8.07
CA ASP A 54 -9.90 0.14 -6.63
C ASP A 54 -9.21 -0.98 -5.84
N LEU A 55 -8.17 -0.61 -5.06
CA LEU A 55 -7.34 -1.51 -4.28
C LEU A 55 -6.97 -2.79 -5.05
N LEU A 56 -7.41 -3.97 -4.59
CA LEU A 56 -7.11 -5.27 -5.19
C LEU A 56 -8.29 -5.84 -5.99
N SER A 57 -9.32 -5.04 -6.29
CA SER A 57 -10.57 -5.51 -6.93
C SER A 57 -10.37 -6.16 -8.30
N CYS A 58 -9.33 -5.78 -9.03
CA CYS A 58 -8.99 -6.34 -10.34
C CYS A 58 -8.15 -7.62 -10.27
N LEU A 59 -7.69 -8.03 -9.08
CA LEU A 59 -6.85 -9.21 -8.91
C LEU A 59 -7.68 -10.37 -8.36
N ARG A 60 -7.47 -11.56 -8.94
CA ARG A 60 -7.90 -12.81 -8.32
C ARG A 60 -7.12 -13.01 -7.02
N LYS A 61 -7.56 -13.94 -6.16
CA LYS A 61 -6.83 -14.30 -4.93
C LYS A 61 -5.36 -14.60 -5.27
N TYR A 62 -4.47 -13.74 -4.81
CA TYR A 62 -3.05 -13.79 -5.09
C TYR A 62 -2.31 -13.45 -3.79
N ASP A 63 -1.26 -14.22 -3.51
CA ASP A 63 -0.41 -14.01 -2.34
C ASP A 63 0.89 -13.34 -2.79
N PHE A 64 1.28 -12.28 -2.10
CA PHE A 64 2.48 -11.50 -2.41
C PHE A 64 3.59 -11.78 -1.40
N ASP A 65 4.85 -11.78 -1.84
CA ASP A 65 5.96 -11.78 -0.90
C ASP A 65 6.05 -10.43 -0.17
N VAL A 66 5.85 -9.34 -0.92
CA VAL A 66 5.91 -7.96 -0.43
C VAL A 66 4.78 -7.14 -1.04
N ALA A 67 4.09 -6.36 -0.20
CA ALA A 67 3.23 -5.28 -0.65
C ALA A 67 3.76 -3.93 -0.14
N ILE A 68 3.69 -2.90 -0.98
CA ILE A 68 4.08 -1.53 -0.63
C ILE A 68 2.89 -0.61 -0.87
N PHE A 69 2.54 0.21 0.10
CA PHE A 69 1.44 1.17 -0.02
C PHE A 69 1.75 2.48 0.71
N ASN A 70 1.75 3.59 -0.03
CA ASN A 70 1.61 4.92 0.54
C ASN A 70 0.13 5.32 0.39
N PRO A 71 -0.74 5.02 1.37
CA PRO A 71 -2.17 5.33 1.26
C PRO A 71 -2.42 6.83 1.32
N PRO A 72 -3.57 7.30 0.80
CA PRO A 72 -4.09 8.60 1.18
C PRO A 72 -4.45 8.58 2.68
N TYR A 73 -3.91 9.53 3.45
CA TYR A 73 -3.97 9.53 4.92
C TYR A 73 -4.62 10.79 5.53
N LEU A 74 -5.02 11.78 4.72
CA LEU A 74 -5.68 12.97 5.24
C LEU A 74 -7.16 12.68 5.57
N PRO A 75 -7.68 13.20 6.70
CA PRO A 75 -9.06 12.97 7.13
C PRO A 75 -10.07 13.84 6.36
N VAL A 76 -10.09 13.69 5.03
CA VAL A 76 -10.94 14.43 4.11
C VAL A 76 -11.57 13.49 3.08
N GLU A 77 -12.66 13.95 2.46
CA GLU A 77 -13.45 13.21 1.48
C GLU A 77 -13.58 14.02 0.18
N GLU A 78 -12.45 14.29 -0.47
CA GLU A 78 -12.38 15.06 -1.71
C GLU A 78 -12.22 14.12 -2.91
N TYR A 79 -13.34 13.78 -3.54
CA TYR A 79 -13.39 12.83 -4.66
C TYR A 79 -13.92 13.44 -5.97
N ASN A 80 -14.09 14.77 -6.02
CA ASN A 80 -14.62 15.47 -7.19
C ASN A 80 -13.69 15.40 -8.40
N GLU A 81 -12.38 15.29 -8.14
CA GLU A 81 -11.35 15.15 -9.15
C GLU A 81 -10.45 13.95 -8.82
N TRP A 82 -9.88 13.33 -9.85
CA TRP A 82 -8.99 12.18 -9.70
C TRP A 82 -7.79 12.44 -8.80
N ILE A 83 -7.30 13.68 -8.77
CA ILE A 83 -6.16 14.05 -7.92
C ILE A 83 -6.49 13.95 -6.42
N GLY A 84 -7.74 14.20 -6.04
CA GLY A 84 -8.20 14.17 -4.64
C GLY A 84 -8.09 12.79 -3.98
N TYR A 85 -8.15 11.71 -4.76
CA TYR A 85 -7.90 10.35 -4.30
C TYR A 85 -6.46 10.15 -3.77
N SER A 86 -5.52 11.02 -4.10
CA SER A 86 -4.12 10.91 -3.67
C SER A 86 -3.94 11.23 -2.19
N TRP A 87 -4.86 11.99 -1.58
CA TRP A 87 -4.78 12.40 -0.17
C TRP A 87 -6.02 12.04 0.65
N SER A 88 -7.19 11.87 0.03
CA SER A 88 -8.45 11.56 0.72
C SER A 88 -8.46 10.18 1.36
N GLY A 89 -8.15 10.12 2.65
CA GLY A 89 -8.15 8.90 3.46
C GLY A 89 -9.52 8.56 4.06
N GLY A 90 -10.57 9.32 3.73
CA GLY A 90 -11.89 9.24 4.34
C GLY A 90 -12.02 10.13 5.57
N LYS A 91 -13.19 10.13 6.21
CA LYS A 91 -13.49 10.99 7.38
C LYS A 91 -12.45 10.92 8.51
N ASP A 92 -11.78 9.78 8.67
CA ASP A 92 -10.82 9.51 9.73
C ASP A 92 -9.38 9.29 9.23
N GLY A 93 -9.12 9.54 7.94
CA GLY A 93 -7.80 9.37 7.32
C GLY A 93 -7.27 7.94 7.31
N SER A 94 -8.05 6.96 7.76
CA SER A 94 -7.62 5.56 7.95
C SER A 94 -8.31 4.59 7.00
N LYS A 95 -9.47 4.97 6.45
CA LYS A 95 -10.39 4.07 5.73
C LYS A 95 -9.68 3.27 4.64
N VAL A 96 -8.93 3.95 3.76
CA VAL A 96 -8.31 3.31 2.60
C VAL A 96 -7.23 2.31 3.01
N LEU A 97 -6.41 2.64 4.01
CA LEU A 97 -5.42 1.73 4.56
C LEU A 97 -6.08 0.51 5.23
N VAL A 98 -7.12 0.74 6.02
CA VAL A 98 -7.88 -0.32 6.69
C VAL A 98 -8.50 -1.28 5.67
N ASP A 99 -9.06 -0.78 4.58
CA ASP A 99 -9.66 -1.61 3.54
C ASP A 99 -8.61 -2.39 2.73
N PHE A 100 -7.43 -1.80 2.52
CA PHE A 100 -6.27 -2.53 1.97
C PHE A 100 -5.83 -3.67 2.89
N LEU A 101 -5.64 -3.42 4.19
CA LEU A 101 -5.18 -4.42 5.16
C LEU A 101 -6.15 -5.61 5.31
N LYS A 102 -7.46 -5.38 5.09
CA LYS A 102 -8.48 -6.45 5.08
C LYS A 102 -8.40 -7.36 3.85
N THR A 103 -7.86 -6.88 2.75
CA THR A 103 -7.95 -7.55 1.43
C THR A 103 -6.61 -8.13 0.98
N VAL A 104 -5.49 -7.52 1.38
CA VAL A 104 -4.15 -7.95 0.99
C VAL A 104 -3.75 -9.25 1.67
N LYS A 105 -3.10 -10.13 0.91
CA LYS A 105 -2.37 -11.28 1.44
C LYS A 105 -0.91 -11.13 1.06
N ALA A 106 -0.07 -10.80 2.04
CA ALA A 106 1.36 -10.66 1.81
C ALA A 106 2.18 -11.21 2.97
N ASN A 107 3.41 -11.65 2.72
CA ASN A 107 4.34 -12.04 3.79
C ASN A 107 4.90 -10.80 4.51
N ARG A 108 5.09 -9.70 3.78
CA ARG A 108 5.56 -8.42 4.31
C ARG A 108 4.79 -7.25 3.69
N ILE A 109 4.52 -6.21 4.49
CA ILE A 109 3.89 -4.99 4.03
C ILE A 109 4.70 -3.79 4.49
N TYR A 110 5.04 -2.90 3.57
CA TYR A 110 5.54 -1.57 3.87
C TYR A 110 4.42 -0.57 3.68
N THR A 111 4.02 0.11 4.74
CA THR A 111 2.94 1.09 4.68
C THR A 111 3.28 2.34 5.49
N LEU A 112 2.47 3.39 5.35
CA LEU A 112 2.53 4.54 6.24
C LEU A 112 1.14 5.08 6.57
N TYR A 113 1.06 5.87 7.63
CA TYR A 113 -0.09 6.68 8.00
C TYR A 113 0.38 7.99 8.65
N SER A 114 -0.53 8.95 8.77
CA SER A 114 -0.26 10.23 9.44
C SER A 114 -0.80 10.21 10.87
N SER A 115 -0.23 11.04 11.75
CA SER A 115 -0.80 11.31 13.08
C SER A 115 -2.20 11.93 13.05
N LEU A 116 -2.67 12.36 11.87
CA LEU A 116 -4.04 12.82 11.64
C LEU A 116 -5.03 11.67 11.39
N SER A 117 -4.53 10.46 11.14
CA SER A 117 -5.34 9.26 10.90
C SER A 117 -5.75 8.59 12.22
N ASP A 118 -6.88 7.89 12.21
CA ASP A 118 -7.33 7.06 13.34
C ASP A 118 -6.40 5.83 13.52
N GLU A 119 -5.42 5.98 14.43
CA GLU A 119 -4.41 4.97 14.72
C GLU A 119 -5.02 3.70 15.33
N ASP A 120 -6.03 3.81 16.19
CA ASP A 120 -6.67 2.67 16.83
C ASP A 120 -7.33 1.75 15.80
N ARG A 121 -7.98 2.34 14.78
CA ARG A 121 -8.57 1.57 13.67
C ARG A 121 -7.51 0.89 12.80
N ILE A 122 -6.37 1.54 12.58
CA ILE A 122 -5.24 0.97 11.83
C ILE A 122 -4.65 -0.21 12.59
N LEU A 123 -4.35 -0.03 13.88
CA LEU A 123 -3.80 -1.09 14.74
C LEU A 123 -4.77 -2.27 14.86
N TYR A 124 -6.07 -2.01 14.99
CA TYR A 124 -7.09 -3.05 14.95
C TYR A 124 -7.09 -3.83 13.63
N ALA A 125 -6.97 -3.13 12.49
CA ALA A 125 -6.92 -3.77 11.18
C ALA A 125 -5.64 -4.60 10.97
N ILE A 126 -4.49 -4.12 11.44
CA ILE A 126 -3.21 -4.85 11.43
C ILE A 126 -3.36 -6.17 12.19
N ASN A 127 -3.87 -6.12 13.43
CA ASN A 127 -4.09 -7.32 14.25
C ASN A 127 -5.09 -8.29 13.61
N LYS A 128 -6.21 -7.77 13.09
CA LYS A 128 -7.23 -8.60 12.42
C LYS A 128 -6.71 -9.26 11.15
N GLY A 129 -5.81 -8.59 10.44
CA GLY A 129 -5.09 -9.13 9.28
C GLY A 129 -4.00 -10.14 9.63
N ARG A 130 -3.76 -10.40 10.93
CA ARG A 130 -2.70 -11.28 11.44
C ARG A 130 -1.31 -10.83 11.00
N PHE A 131 -1.07 -9.53 11.17
CA PHE A 131 0.22 -8.91 10.94
C PHE A 131 0.81 -8.41 12.25
N LYS A 132 2.13 -8.57 12.39
CA LYS A 132 2.95 -7.99 13.46
C LYS A 132 3.69 -6.78 12.92
N ILE A 133 3.81 -5.72 13.72
CA ILE A 133 4.72 -4.60 13.43
C ILE A 133 6.15 -5.08 13.73
N SER A 134 6.96 -5.21 12.68
CA SER A 134 8.38 -5.59 12.77
C SER A 134 9.26 -4.36 13.01
N GLN A 135 8.97 -3.26 12.31
CA GLN A 135 9.68 -2.00 12.46
C GLN A 135 8.70 -0.82 12.36
N LYS A 136 9.03 0.26 13.08
CA LYS A 136 8.30 1.52 13.09
C LYS A 136 9.30 2.66 12.92
N TYR A 137 9.01 3.57 12.00
CA TYR A 137 9.80 4.77 11.75
C TYR A 137 8.89 5.98 11.79
N GLU A 138 9.30 7.05 12.46
CA GLU A 138 8.50 8.26 12.58
C GLU A 138 9.30 9.46 12.09
N LYS A 139 8.62 10.36 11.37
CA LYS A 139 9.20 11.63 10.93
C LYS A 139 8.17 12.74 10.99
N VAL A 140 8.54 13.86 11.61
CA VAL A 140 7.72 15.08 11.62
C VAL A 140 7.95 15.84 10.30
N ILE A 141 6.86 16.16 9.59
CA ILE A 141 6.88 16.96 8.37
C ILE A 141 5.76 18.00 8.48
N GLY A 142 6.13 19.27 8.55
CA GLY A 142 5.16 20.35 8.78
C GLY A 142 4.44 20.17 10.11
N TYR A 143 3.11 20.09 10.06
CA TYR A 143 2.24 19.93 11.23
C TYR A 143 1.84 18.48 11.51
N GLU A 144 2.28 17.53 10.68
CA GLU A 144 1.96 16.11 10.87
C GLU A 144 3.21 15.29 11.20
N ARG A 145 2.99 14.18 11.89
CA ARG A 145 3.99 13.13 12.06
C ARG A 145 3.58 11.97 11.16
N LEU A 146 4.44 11.60 10.22
CA LEU A 146 4.28 10.41 9.40
C LEU A 146 4.90 9.21 10.12
N ILE A 147 4.16 8.11 10.13
CA ILE A 147 4.55 6.84 10.74
C ILE A 147 4.64 5.80 9.63
N GLY A 148 5.87 5.40 9.30
CA GLY A 148 6.17 4.28 8.42
C GLY A 148 6.23 2.97 9.21
N LEU A 149 5.62 1.93 8.66
CA LEU A 149 5.55 0.60 9.26
C LEU A 149 6.11 -0.45 8.30
N GLU A 150 6.89 -1.36 8.88
CA GLU A 150 7.11 -2.69 8.30
C GLU A 150 6.25 -3.69 9.07
N LEU A 151 5.32 -4.32 8.36
CA LEU A 151 4.48 -5.39 8.87
C LEU A 151 4.97 -6.73 8.34
N VAL A 152 4.96 -7.77 9.18
CA VAL A 152 5.23 -9.15 8.77
C VAL A 152 4.04 -10.02 9.14
N LYS A 153 3.70 -10.96 8.27
CA LYS A 153 2.63 -11.94 8.53
C LYS A 153 2.98 -12.74 9.79
N GLU A 154 2.00 -12.92 10.66
CA GLU A 154 2.15 -13.82 11.80
C GLU A 154 2.08 -15.26 11.30
N ASP A 155 3.06 -16.08 11.70
CA ASP A 155 2.98 -17.51 11.46
C ASP A 155 1.74 -18.07 12.15
N ASP A 156 1.08 -19.00 11.48
CA ASP A 156 0.15 -19.90 12.15
C ASP A 156 0.97 -20.75 13.13
N LYS A 157 1.18 -20.24 14.34
CA LYS A 157 1.46 -21.13 15.47
C LYS A 157 0.21 -21.99 15.60
N GLY A 158 0.26 -23.17 14.98
CA GLY A 158 -0.74 -24.20 15.13
C GLY A 158 -1.09 -24.27 16.61
N SER A 159 -2.39 -24.29 16.89
CA SER A 159 -2.92 -24.63 18.19
C SER A 159 -2.23 -25.92 18.66
N PHE A 160 -1.18 -25.79 19.48
CA PHE A 160 -0.70 -26.91 20.27
C PHE A 160 -1.86 -27.22 21.20
N SER A 161 -2.57 -28.27 20.83
CA SER A 161 -3.54 -28.98 21.64
C SER A 161 -2.99 -29.10 23.05
N ARG A 162 -3.66 -28.46 24.00
CA ARG A 162 -3.60 -28.90 25.39
C ARG A 162 -4.23 -30.29 25.42
N ALA A 163 -3.39 -31.32 25.43
CA ALA A 163 -3.72 -32.63 25.96
C ALA A 163 -3.33 -32.63 27.44
#